data_AF-A0A6I3AKF1-F1
#
_entry.id   AF-A0A6I3AKF1-F1
#
_cell.length_a   1.000
_cell.length_b   1.000
_cell.length_c   1.000
_cell.angle_alpha   90.00
_cell.angle_beta   90.00
_cell.angle_gamma   90.00
#
_symmetry.space_group_name_H-M   'P 1'
#
loop_
_entity.id
_entity.type
_entity.pdbx_description
1 polymer ?
#
loop_
_entity_poly.entity_id
_entity_poly.type
_entity_poly.pdbx_seq_one_letter_code
_entity_poly.pdbx_strand_id
1 'polypeptide(L)'
;MGKKLVLVGSLAAAATLLFGCSSSSLTTAESSSRFCLAATGYNSASGALDNLPAKPTPDQLRTALEESLGELKSLTKVAPPAIKPDLQNVVKSLKALLSIAARYGYDFAKIDPKDPEFLTFVADTTTKRSGDAVSAYLLSTCGVGNNIGTTVPA
;
A
#
# COMPACT_ATOMS: atom_id res chain seq x y z
N MET A 1 0.61 -8.91 28.82
CA MET A 1 -0.11 -7.85 28.08
C MET A 1 0.70 -7.50 26.83
N GLY A 2 0.47 -8.21 25.71
CA GLY A 2 1.17 -7.94 24.45
C GLY A 2 0.18 -7.37 23.44
N LYS A 3 0.34 -6.10 23.07
CA LYS A 3 -0.43 -5.47 21.98
C LYS A 3 0.08 -6.05 20.66
N LYS A 4 -0.71 -6.93 20.04
CA LYS A 4 -0.45 -7.43 18.69
C LYS A 4 -0.70 -6.27 17.71
N LEU A 5 0.33 -5.87 16.96
CA LEU A 5 0.17 -4.97 15.82
C LEU A 5 -0.51 -5.79 14.73
N VAL A 6 -1.79 -5.50 14.47
CA VAL A 6 -2.54 -6.10 13.36
C VAL A 6 -2.38 -5.18 12.17
N LEU A 7 -1.50 -5.57 11.23
CA LEU A 7 -1.50 -5.04 9.88
C LEU A 7 -2.40 -5.97 9.04
N VAL A 8 -3.27 -5.32 8.28
CA VAL A 8 -4.54 -5.83 7.76
C VAL A 8 -4.30 -6.90 6.71
N GLY A 9 -4.60 -8.16 7.04
CA GLY A 9 -4.49 -9.29 6.14
C GLY A 9 -5.84 -9.77 5.57
N SER A 10 -5.77 -10.17 4.30
CA SER A 10 -6.51 -11.28 3.68
C SER A 10 -7.95 -11.06 3.28
N LEU A 11 -8.21 -10.87 1.97
CA LEU A 11 -9.54 -11.11 1.41
C LEU A 11 -9.62 -11.89 0.11
N ALA A 12 -10.23 -13.07 0.23
CA ALA A 12 -10.92 -13.76 -0.84
C ALA A 12 -12.33 -13.17 -1.01
N ALA A 13 -12.70 -12.79 -2.22
CA ALA A 13 -13.83 -13.39 -2.94
C ALA A 13 -14.29 -12.58 -4.17
N ALA A 14 -14.75 -13.35 -5.15
CA ALA A 14 -15.71 -13.02 -6.19
C ALA A 14 -15.23 -12.12 -7.34
N ALA A 15 -14.45 -12.72 -8.23
CA ALA A 15 -14.45 -12.36 -9.64
C ALA A 15 -15.86 -12.63 -10.22
N THR A 16 -16.57 -11.59 -10.60
CA THR A 16 -17.64 -11.71 -11.58
C THR A 16 -17.83 -10.37 -12.30
N LEU A 17 -17.59 -10.44 -13.62
CA LEU A 17 -18.29 -9.76 -14.72
C LEU A 17 -17.45 -8.88 -15.67
N LEU A 18 -17.28 -9.47 -16.87
CA LEU A 18 -17.60 -8.95 -18.21
C LEU A 18 -16.60 -8.02 -18.95
N PHE A 19 -16.03 -8.60 -20.02
CA PHE A 19 -15.76 -8.12 -21.39
C PHE A 19 -15.22 -6.70 -21.65
N GLY A 20 -14.20 -6.64 -22.51
CA GLY A 20 -13.92 -5.47 -23.36
C GLY A 20 -12.44 -5.30 -23.73
N CYS A 21 -11.99 -5.98 -24.77
CA CYS A 21 -10.69 -5.74 -25.40
C CYS A 21 -10.87 -4.71 -26.53
N SER A 22 -10.28 -3.52 -26.42
CA SER A 22 -9.76 -2.80 -27.60
C SER A 22 -8.86 -1.63 -27.24
N SER A 23 -7.78 -1.50 -28.00
CA SER A 23 -6.75 -0.46 -27.90
C SER A 23 -7.29 0.90 -28.34
N SER A 24 -7.56 1.79 -27.40
CA SER A 24 -7.70 3.24 -27.58
C SER A 24 -7.60 3.89 -26.21
N SER A 25 -7.25 5.17 -26.16
CA SER A 25 -7.09 5.99 -24.95
C SER A 25 -8.08 5.59 -23.86
N LEU A 26 -7.57 4.99 -22.77
CA LEU A 26 -8.41 4.42 -21.71
C LEU A 26 -9.39 5.48 -21.22
N THR A 27 -10.68 5.20 -21.33
CA THR A 27 -11.70 6.01 -20.67
C THR A 27 -11.50 5.95 -19.16
N THR A 28 -12.01 6.94 -18.41
CA THR A 28 -11.89 6.96 -16.95
C THR A 28 -12.44 5.65 -16.33
N ALA A 29 -13.53 5.11 -16.89
CA ALA A 29 -14.11 3.83 -16.45
C ALA A 29 -13.15 2.64 -16.67
N GLU A 30 -12.54 2.51 -17.85
CA GLU A 30 -11.59 1.41 -18.12
C GLU A 30 -10.28 1.54 -17.32
N SER A 31 -9.80 2.77 -17.12
CA SER A 31 -8.63 3.03 -16.28
C SER A 31 -8.89 2.63 -14.82
N SER A 32 -10.11 2.92 -14.31
CA SER A 32 -10.56 2.45 -13.01
C SER A 32 -10.65 0.93 -12.96
N SER A 33 -11.25 0.26 -13.94
CA SER A 33 -11.35 -1.21 -13.94
C SER A 33 -9.98 -1.92 -13.96
N ARG A 34 -9.03 -1.45 -14.78
CA ARG A 34 -7.65 -1.98 -14.80
C ARG A 34 -6.92 -1.71 -13.49
N PHE A 35 -7.09 -0.52 -12.95
CA PHE A 35 -6.54 -0.18 -11.65
C PHE A 35 -7.12 -1.06 -10.54
N CYS A 36 -8.43 -1.28 -10.52
CA CYS A 36 -9.10 -2.14 -9.54
C CYS A 36 -8.64 -3.60 -9.65
N LEU A 37 -8.51 -4.15 -10.86
CA LEU A 37 -7.92 -5.47 -11.09
C LEU A 37 -6.48 -5.56 -10.59
N ALA A 38 -5.65 -4.57 -10.93
CA ALA A 38 -4.27 -4.52 -10.46
C ALA A 38 -4.21 -4.39 -8.93
N ALA A 39 -5.10 -3.61 -8.31
CA ALA A 39 -5.18 -3.42 -6.87
C ALA A 39 -5.64 -4.70 -6.14
N THR A 40 -6.54 -5.49 -6.72
CA THR A 40 -6.86 -6.82 -6.18
C THR A 40 -5.66 -7.76 -6.22
N GLY A 41 -4.89 -7.74 -7.32
CA GLY A 41 -3.65 -8.50 -7.44
C GLY A 41 -2.59 -8.05 -6.43
N TYR A 42 -2.44 -6.74 -6.23
CA TYR A 42 -1.58 -6.17 -5.19
C TYR A 42 -2.03 -6.60 -3.80
N ASN A 43 -3.32 -6.54 -3.46
CA ASN A 43 -3.81 -7.00 -2.16
C ASN A 43 -3.58 -8.51 -1.92
N SER A 44 -3.42 -9.27 -3.00
CA SER A 44 -3.07 -10.69 -2.95
C SER A 44 -1.55 -10.92 -2.82
N ALA A 45 -0.74 -9.96 -3.29
CA ALA A 45 0.72 -10.03 -3.40
C ALA A 45 1.48 -9.21 -2.34
N SER A 46 0.83 -8.21 -1.72
CA SER A 46 1.31 -7.37 -0.61
C SER A 46 1.63 -8.16 0.65
N GLY A 47 1.43 -9.47 0.59
CA GLY A 47 1.97 -10.49 1.48
C GLY A 47 3.46 -10.33 1.77
N ALA A 48 4.26 -9.60 0.99
CA ALA A 48 5.67 -9.35 1.35
C ALA A 48 5.81 -8.70 2.75
N LEU A 49 4.98 -7.71 3.08
CA LEU A 49 4.95 -7.10 4.42
C LEU A 49 4.13 -7.93 5.42
N ASP A 50 3.02 -8.53 4.98
CA ASP A 50 2.14 -9.31 5.88
C ASP A 50 2.73 -10.67 6.29
N ASN A 51 3.65 -11.21 5.48
CA ASN A 51 4.36 -12.46 5.76
C ASN A 51 5.69 -12.25 6.49
N LEU A 52 6.04 -11.01 6.86
CA LEU A 52 7.22 -10.78 7.68
C LEU A 52 7.03 -11.46 9.04
N PRO A 53 8.06 -12.17 9.55
CA PRO A 53 8.00 -12.71 10.90
C PRO A 53 7.92 -11.55 11.91
N ALA A 54 7.47 -11.84 13.14
CA ALA A 54 7.33 -10.82 14.20
C ALA A 54 8.63 -10.04 14.51
N LYS A 55 9.80 -10.60 14.14
CA LYS A 55 11.10 -9.96 14.18
C LYS A 55 11.81 -10.21 12.84
N PRO A 56 11.54 -9.40 11.81
CA PRO A 56 12.20 -9.56 10.52
C PRO A 56 13.67 -9.19 10.63
N THR A 57 14.52 -9.88 9.87
CA THR A 57 15.90 -9.43 9.68
C THR A 57 15.92 -8.15 8.83
N PRO A 58 17.00 -7.34 8.92
CA PRO A 58 17.22 -6.21 8.03
C PRO A 58 16.99 -6.52 6.54
N ASP A 59 17.50 -7.66 6.07
CA ASP A 59 17.33 -8.07 4.67
C ASP A 59 15.89 -8.44 4.32
N GLN A 60 15.16 -9.13 5.21
CA GLN A 60 13.76 -9.44 4.99
C GLN A 60 12.92 -8.16 4.87
N LEU A 61 13.17 -7.21 5.78
CA LEU A 61 12.49 -5.94 5.78
C LEU A 61 12.83 -5.10 4.54
N ARG A 62 14.11 -5.05 4.14
CA ARG A 62 14.55 -4.39 2.91
C ARG A 62 13.81 -4.93 1.70
N THR A 63 13.85 -6.25 1.50
CA THR A 63 13.18 -6.91 0.38
C THR A 63 11.69 -6.59 0.36
N ALA A 64 10.99 -6.72 1.50
CA ALA A 64 9.56 -6.45 1.56
C ALA A 64 9.19 -4.99 1.22
N LEU A 65 9.99 -4.02 1.69
CA LEU A 65 9.78 -2.60 1.37
C LEU A 65 10.10 -2.28 -0.11
N GLU A 66 11.15 -2.89 -0.67
CA GLU A 66 11.52 -2.73 -2.09
C GLU A 66 10.47 -3.34 -3.03
N GLU A 67 9.97 -4.53 -2.70
CA GLU A 67 8.87 -5.19 -3.42
C GLU A 67 7.60 -4.35 -3.37
N SER A 68 7.19 -3.91 -2.18
CA SER A 68 6.02 -3.02 -2.00
C SER A 68 6.16 -1.74 -2.83
N LEU A 69 7.38 -1.17 -2.91
CA LEU A 69 7.63 0.00 -3.74
C LEU A 69 7.49 -0.31 -5.23
N GLY A 70 7.99 -1.46 -5.69
CA GLY A 70 7.85 -1.91 -7.07
C GLY A 70 6.40 -2.09 -7.49
N GLU A 71 5.60 -2.68 -6.61
CA GLU A 71 4.18 -2.91 -6.82
C GLU A 71 3.38 -1.60 -6.80
N LEU A 72 3.59 -0.72 -5.82
CA LEU A 72 2.94 0.60 -5.77
C LEU A 72 3.28 1.45 -7.00
N LYS A 73 4.52 1.40 -7.49
CA LYS A 73 4.90 2.05 -8.77
C LYS A 73 4.12 1.47 -9.94
N SER A 74 3.91 0.16 -9.97
CA SER A 74 3.15 -0.51 -11.02
C SER A 74 1.67 -0.15 -10.98
N LEU A 75 1.07 -0.11 -9.79
CA LEU A 75 -0.30 0.41 -9.58
C LEU A 75 -0.44 1.86 -10.03
N THR A 76 0.53 2.71 -9.69
CA THR A 76 0.52 4.14 -10.06
C THR A 76 0.52 4.35 -11.58
N LYS A 77 1.11 3.44 -12.36
CA LYS A 77 1.12 3.53 -13.83
C LYS A 77 -0.26 3.36 -14.44
N VAL A 78 -1.09 2.51 -13.84
CA VAL A 78 -2.46 2.21 -14.31
C VAL A 78 -3.53 2.99 -13.56
N ALA A 79 -3.15 3.75 -12.53
CA ALA A 79 -4.08 4.50 -11.70
C ALA A 79 -4.86 5.57 -12.49
N PRO A 80 -6.18 5.69 -12.25
CA PRO A 80 -7.00 6.74 -12.84
C PRO A 80 -6.56 8.13 -12.34
N PRO A 81 -6.78 9.20 -13.13
CA PRO A 81 -6.36 10.56 -12.75
C PRO A 81 -6.86 11.02 -11.39
N ALA A 82 -8.03 10.54 -10.96
CA ALA A 82 -8.65 10.91 -9.69
C ALA A 82 -7.86 10.46 -8.45
N ILE A 83 -7.12 9.34 -8.53
CA ILE A 83 -6.39 8.78 -7.37
C ILE A 83 -4.87 8.71 -7.57
N LYS A 84 -4.39 8.96 -8.79
CA LYS A 84 -2.97 8.93 -9.14
C LYS A 84 -2.11 9.88 -8.29
N PRO A 85 -2.52 11.12 -7.96
CA PRO A 85 -1.73 11.99 -7.09
C PRO A 85 -1.51 11.40 -5.69
N ASP A 86 -2.54 10.79 -5.11
CA ASP A 86 -2.44 10.17 -3.77
C ASP A 86 -1.53 8.92 -3.81
N LEU A 87 -1.62 8.09 -4.85
CA LEU A 87 -0.67 6.98 -5.03
C LEU A 87 0.78 7.45 -5.22
N GLN A 88 0.99 8.55 -5.95
CA GLN A 88 2.32 9.14 -6.10
C GLN A 88 2.87 9.65 -4.76
N ASN A 89 2.02 10.21 -3.90
CA ASN A 89 2.40 10.60 -2.54
C ASN A 89 2.78 9.37 -1.70
N VAL A 90 1.99 8.29 -1.74
CA VAL A 90 2.32 7.03 -1.04
C VAL A 90 3.66 6.47 -1.53
N VAL A 91 3.90 6.44 -2.84
CA VAL A 91 5.19 6.01 -3.43
C VAL A 91 6.34 6.91 -2.96
N LYS A 92 6.14 8.24 -2.90
CA LYS A 92 7.15 9.18 -2.42
C LYS A 92 7.49 8.92 -0.96
N SER A 93 6.49 8.71 -0.12
CA SER A 93 6.68 8.42 1.31
C SER A 93 7.40 7.10 1.55
N LEU A 94 7.04 6.04 0.81
CA LEU A 94 7.76 4.76 0.92
C LEU A 94 9.22 4.87 0.48
N LYS A 95 9.53 5.67 -0.55
CA LYS A 95 10.93 5.97 -0.92
C LYS A 95 11.68 6.70 0.20
N ALA A 96 11.04 7.67 0.85
CA ALA A 96 11.64 8.37 1.98
C ALA A 96 11.93 7.41 3.14
N LEU A 97 10.97 6.52 3.46
CA LEU A 97 11.15 5.48 4.47
C LEU A 97 12.30 4.53 4.13
N LEU A 98 12.40 4.06 2.88
CA LEU A 98 13.51 3.23 2.41
C LEU A 98 14.86 3.94 2.56
N SER A 99 14.93 5.24 2.22
CA SER A 99 16.15 6.04 2.37
C SER A 99 16.57 6.16 3.84
N ILE A 100 15.63 6.45 4.74
CA ILE A 100 15.88 6.51 6.19
C ILE A 100 16.31 5.12 6.68
N ALA A 101 15.56 4.06 6.36
CA ALA A 101 15.85 2.70 6.80
C ALA A 101 17.24 2.24 6.33
N ALA A 102 17.62 2.53 5.09
CA ALA A 102 18.93 2.18 4.55
C ALA A 102 20.09 2.82 5.35
N ARG A 103 19.95 4.07 5.81
CA ARG A 103 20.98 4.70 6.67
C ARG A 103 21.23 3.96 7.97
N TYR A 104 20.18 3.35 8.51
CA TYR A 104 20.22 2.61 9.77
C TYR A 104 20.32 1.10 9.56
N GLY A 105 20.69 0.66 8.34
CA GLY A 105 20.83 -0.75 8.01
C GLY A 105 19.55 -1.55 8.21
N TYR A 106 18.40 -0.95 7.91
CA TYR A 106 17.05 -1.52 8.07
C TYR A 106 16.75 -1.99 9.51
N ASP A 107 17.39 -1.38 10.49
CA ASP A 107 17.15 -1.61 11.90
C ASP A 107 16.44 -0.39 12.50
N PHE A 108 15.10 -0.44 12.52
CA PHE A 108 14.28 0.67 13.02
C PHE A 108 14.56 1.03 14.49
N ALA A 109 15.11 0.10 15.28
CA ALA A 109 15.50 0.37 16.66
C ALA A 109 16.75 1.26 16.76
N LYS A 110 17.51 1.40 15.68
CA LYS A 110 18.71 2.25 15.59
C LYS A 110 18.44 3.64 15.03
N ILE A 111 17.22 3.94 14.60
CA ILE A 111 16.89 5.28 14.09
C ILE A 111 17.12 6.31 15.19
N ASP A 112 17.91 7.34 14.88
CA ASP A 112 18.07 8.48 15.77
C ASP A 112 16.75 9.27 15.78
N PRO A 113 16.06 9.41 16.93
CA PRO A 113 14.83 10.20 17.00
C PRO A 113 15.04 11.69 16.70
N LYS A 114 16.29 12.17 16.62
CA LYS A 114 16.65 13.53 16.23
C LYS A 114 17.07 13.65 14.76
N ASP A 115 17.07 12.56 13.98
CA ASP A 115 17.35 12.62 12.55
C ASP A 115 16.33 13.57 11.88
N PRO A 116 16.78 14.64 11.20
CA PRO A 116 15.89 15.66 10.66
C PRO A 116 15.00 15.12 9.53
N GLU A 117 15.45 14.14 8.75
CA GLU A 117 14.62 13.50 7.73
C GLU A 117 13.63 12.54 8.35
N PHE A 118 14.00 11.80 9.41
CA PHE A 118 13.04 10.99 10.15
C PHE A 118 11.95 11.86 10.78
N LEU A 119 12.34 12.97 11.42
CA LEU A 119 11.40 13.95 11.97
C LEU A 119 10.48 14.55 10.89
N THR A 120 11.04 14.89 9.73
CA THR A 120 10.24 15.37 8.59
C THR A 120 9.27 14.30 8.08
N PHE A 121 9.72 13.05 7.99
CA PHE A 121 8.91 11.92 7.55
C PHE A 121 7.75 11.64 8.50
N VAL A 122 7.99 11.59 9.82
CA VAL A 122 6.93 11.33 10.81
C VAL A 122 5.96 12.51 10.97
N ALA A 123 6.42 13.74 10.74
CA ALA A 123 5.57 14.93 10.74
C ALA A 123 4.71 15.05 9.48
N ASP A 124 5.04 14.33 8.39
CA ASP A 124 4.31 14.42 7.13
C ASP A 124 2.95 13.70 7.18
N THR A 125 1.90 14.48 7.39
CA THR A 125 0.51 14.00 7.36
C THR A 125 0.02 13.65 5.96
N THR A 126 0.74 14.04 4.91
CA THR A 126 0.36 13.78 3.51
C THR A 126 0.29 12.29 3.23
N THR A 127 1.23 11.52 3.79
CA THR A 127 1.27 10.07 3.65
C THR A 127 -0.01 9.43 4.16
N LYS A 128 -0.44 9.80 5.37
CA LYS A 128 -1.67 9.28 5.97
C LYS A 128 -2.89 9.69 5.16
N ARG A 129 -3.03 10.98 4.84
CA ARG A 129 -4.16 11.50 4.05
C ARG A 129 -4.27 10.79 2.70
N SER A 130 -3.15 10.62 2.01
CA SER A 130 -3.10 9.97 0.69
C SER A 130 -3.41 8.47 0.81
N GLY A 131 -2.90 7.80 1.86
CA GLY A 131 -3.24 6.41 2.17
C GLY A 131 -4.73 6.22 2.46
N ASP A 132 -5.32 7.10 3.27
CA ASP A 132 -6.76 7.08 3.59
C ASP A 132 -7.60 7.33 2.31
N ALA A 133 -7.18 8.25 1.43
CA ALA A 133 -7.84 8.49 0.14
C ALA A 133 -7.75 7.29 -0.81
N VAL A 134 -6.58 6.65 -0.93
CA VAL A 134 -6.40 5.42 -1.72
C VAL A 134 -7.28 4.30 -1.17
N SER A 135 -7.30 4.11 0.15
CA SER A 135 -8.14 3.10 0.80
C SER A 135 -9.63 3.35 0.55
N ALA A 136 -10.10 4.59 0.70
CA ALA A 136 -11.49 4.95 0.42
C ALA A 136 -11.85 4.74 -1.05
N TYR A 137 -10.95 5.04 -1.99
CA TYR A 137 -11.15 4.82 -3.42
C TYR A 137 -11.25 3.32 -3.74
N LEU A 138 -10.35 2.50 -3.19
CA LEU A 138 -10.39 1.05 -3.37
C LEU A 138 -11.71 0.46 -2.85
N LEU A 139 -12.17 0.88 -1.67
CA LEU A 139 -13.43 0.42 -1.10
C LEU A 139 -14.63 0.86 -1.94
N SER A 140 -14.75 2.16 -2.21
CA SER A 140 -15.95 2.75 -2.82
C SER A 140 -16.06 2.51 -4.33
N THR A 141 -14.94 2.48 -5.04
CA THR A 141 -14.91 2.41 -6.51
C THR A 141 -14.57 1.01 -7.00
N CYS A 142 -13.62 0.34 -6.35
CA CYS A 142 -13.20 -0.99 -6.78
C CYS A 142 -13.98 -2.12 -6.10
N GLY A 143 -14.80 -1.82 -5.09
CA GLY A 143 -15.40 -2.84 -4.23
C GLY A 143 -14.34 -3.66 -3.46
N VAL A 144 -13.09 -3.19 -3.45
CA VAL A 144 -12.00 -3.79 -2.68
C VAL A 144 -12.10 -3.23 -1.28
N GLY A 145 -13.05 -3.76 -0.53
CA GLY A 145 -13.21 -3.45 0.87
C GLY A 145 -12.29 -4.27 1.74
N ASN A 146 -11.83 -3.67 2.84
CA ASN A 146 -11.42 -4.43 4.01
C ASN A 146 -12.70 -5.05 4.61
N ASN A 147 -13.08 -6.27 4.24
CA ASN A 147 -13.91 -7.11 5.13
C ASN A 147 -13.13 -7.37 6.43
N ILE A 148 -13.06 -6.36 7.28
CA ILE A 148 -13.07 -6.59 8.71
C ILE A 148 -14.50 -7.06 8.97
N GLY A 149 -14.67 -8.36 9.19
CA GLY A 149 -15.92 -8.90 9.70
C GLY A 149 -16.37 -8.05 10.89
N THR A 150 -17.50 -7.39 10.71
CA THR A 150 -18.24 -6.74 11.78
C THR A 150 -18.76 -7.81 12.74
N THR A 151 -17.92 -8.25 13.67
CA THR A 151 -18.35 -8.91 14.91
C THR A 151 -17.34 -8.60 16.00
N VAL A 152 -17.61 -7.55 16.77
CA VAL A 152 -17.25 -7.51 18.19
C VAL A 152 -18.52 -7.95 18.92
N PRO A 153 -18.64 -9.21 19.40
CA PRO A 153 -19.44 -9.43 20.59
C PRO A 153 -18.69 -8.82 21.77
N ALA A 154 -19.45 -8.15 22.63
CA ALA A 154 -19.03 -7.53 23.88
C ALA A 154 -18.22 -8.47 24.79
#